data_AF-A0A8K0QEJ5-F1
#
_entry.id   AF-A0A8K0QEJ5-F1
#
_cell.length_a   1.000
_cell.length_b   1.000
_cell.length_c   1.000
_cell.angle_alpha   90.00
_cell.angle_beta   90.00
_cell.angle_gamma   90.00
#
_symmetry.space_group_name_H-M   'P 1'
#
loop_
_entity.id
_entity.type
_entity.pdbx_description
1 polymer ?
#
loop_
_entity_poly.entity_id
_entity_poly.type
_entity_poly.pdbx_seq_one_letter_code
_entity_poly.pdbx_strand_id
1 'polypeptide(L)'
;MTTPQRPSARPRHPRDVLDEAIAAGSIAQLTEALELAKSKPIRNTPYEKFLASALSSCVQDGKIDLVTHLLEQESAPMTFLSPPIVWTKFSIPLLELLIAHGWDINRSAEPGARTRCQRLIDLACGDEDLIRWLVDHGAIVDGGEDEYEIYPEPPPLLETCAVRGSVSTFRFLQARGARLSKRTLHRAAEEAAAARADPSSKDDGAAVQPDSIDDPKAALARRKQERAEMLHFLVDDLKLDINAMDTKVPRAFHWGTPLCYAATKPNGEAVAKWLLEKGADPNIKNIEGADAEYVARDHNCDKTAQLLKDWKTTHGQPS
;
A
#
# COMPACT_ATOMS: atom_id res chain seq x y z
N MET A 1 -14.47 62.86 -24.04
CA MET A 1 -13.52 62.11 -23.19
C MET A 1 -14.27 60.93 -22.60
N THR A 2 -14.25 59.79 -23.27
CA THR A 2 -14.85 58.54 -22.83
C THR A 2 -13.83 57.82 -21.95
N THR A 3 -14.12 57.70 -20.66
CA THR A 3 -13.34 56.87 -19.72
C THR A 3 -13.47 55.40 -20.12
N PRO A 4 -12.37 54.64 -20.26
CA PRO A 4 -12.46 53.21 -20.47
C PRO A 4 -12.95 52.54 -19.18
N GLN A 5 -14.09 51.85 -19.26
CA GLN A 5 -14.55 50.94 -18.21
C GLN A 5 -13.44 49.93 -17.90
N ARG A 6 -13.06 49.83 -16.61
CA ARG A 6 -12.23 48.73 -16.11
C ARG A 6 -12.89 47.40 -16.52
N PRO A 7 -12.12 46.40 -16.99
CA PRO A 7 -12.70 45.10 -17.27
C PRO A 7 -13.36 44.57 -15.99
N SER A 8 -14.64 44.22 -16.08
CA SER A 8 -15.39 43.62 -14.99
C SER A 8 -14.59 42.44 -14.44
N ALA A 9 -14.25 42.47 -13.14
CA ALA A 9 -13.61 41.35 -12.46
C ALA A 9 -14.44 40.09 -12.77
N ARG A 10 -13.78 39.02 -13.23
CA ARG A 10 -14.47 37.76 -13.50
C ARG A 10 -15.23 37.37 -12.22
N PRO A 11 -16.50 36.97 -12.32
CA PRO A 11 -17.25 36.53 -11.15
C PRO A 11 -16.50 35.36 -10.51
N ARG A 12 -16.20 35.48 -9.21
CA ARG A 12 -15.50 34.45 -8.43
C ARG A 12 -16.27 33.13 -8.53
N HIS A 13 -15.58 32.06 -8.91
CA HIS A 13 -16.17 30.75 -9.02
C HIS A 13 -16.21 30.08 -7.63
N PRO A 14 -17.28 29.34 -7.26
CA PRO A 14 -17.39 28.76 -5.92
C PRO A 14 -16.22 27.83 -5.55
N ARG A 15 -15.64 27.13 -6.54
CA ARG A 15 -14.43 26.32 -6.29
C ARG A 15 -13.18 27.13 -5.98
N ASP A 16 -12.99 28.28 -6.62
CA ASP A 16 -11.80 29.11 -6.35
C ASP A 16 -11.83 29.62 -4.90
N VAL A 17 -13.02 30.01 -4.42
CA VAL A 17 -13.22 30.46 -3.03
C VAL A 17 -13.06 29.31 -2.05
N LEU A 18 -13.51 28.10 -2.40
CA LEU A 18 -13.29 26.89 -1.60
C LEU A 18 -11.79 26.57 -1.48
N ASP A 19 -11.04 26.64 -2.58
CA ASP A 19 -9.60 26.39 -2.58
C ASP A 19 -8.85 27.43 -1.73
N GLU A 20 -9.25 28.71 -1.82
CA GLU A 20 -8.78 29.78 -0.92
C GLU A 20 -9.10 29.46 0.56
N ALA A 21 -10.32 28.98 0.86
CA ALA A 21 -10.74 28.63 2.21
C ALA A 21 -9.94 27.47 2.79
N ILE A 22 -9.65 26.42 2.00
CA ILE A 22 -8.85 25.27 2.41
C ILE A 22 -7.40 25.70 2.67
N ALA A 23 -6.82 26.50 1.76
CA ALA A 23 -5.47 27.02 1.91
C ALA A 23 -5.34 27.86 3.20
N ALA A 24 -6.34 28.70 3.51
CA ALA A 24 -6.36 29.55 4.69
C ALA A 24 -6.85 28.85 5.97
N GLY A 25 -7.52 27.70 5.87
CA GLY A 25 -8.23 27.09 7.01
C GLY A 25 -9.40 27.94 7.52
N SER A 26 -10.05 28.71 6.64
CA SER A 26 -11.03 29.74 7.02
C SER A 26 -12.47 29.26 6.88
N ILE A 27 -13.16 29.11 8.01
CA ILE A 27 -14.60 28.77 8.03
C ILE A 27 -15.42 29.88 7.34
N ALA A 28 -15.06 31.15 7.50
CA ALA A 28 -15.79 32.26 6.89
C ALA A 28 -15.76 32.19 5.35
N GLN A 29 -14.60 31.88 4.77
CA GLN A 29 -14.46 31.72 3.31
C GLN A 29 -15.11 30.43 2.82
N LEU A 30 -15.12 29.37 3.64
CA LEU A 30 -15.86 28.15 3.35
C LEU A 30 -17.36 28.47 3.24
N THR A 31 -17.94 29.16 4.22
CA THR A 31 -19.36 29.56 4.18
C THR A 31 -19.66 30.45 2.96
N GLU A 32 -18.76 31.38 2.61
CA GLU A 32 -18.88 32.17 1.38
C GLU A 32 -18.93 31.28 0.13
N ALA A 33 -18.04 30.29 0.03
CA ALA A 33 -18.01 29.35 -1.10
C ALA A 33 -19.31 28.54 -1.20
N LEU A 34 -19.85 28.08 -0.07
CA LEU A 34 -21.11 27.33 -0.02
C LEU A 34 -22.30 28.19 -0.47
N GLU A 35 -22.41 29.43 0.01
CA GLU A 35 -23.49 30.35 -0.40
C GLU A 35 -23.38 30.75 -1.88
N LEU A 36 -22.16 30.92 -2.40
CA LEU A 36 -21.92 31.12 -3.83
C LEU A 36 -22.37 29.90 -4.65
N ALA A 37 -22.12 28.68 -4.17
CA ALA A 37 -22.56 27.46 -4.85
C ALA A 37 -24.08 27.27 -4.82
N LYS A 38 -24.76 27.68 -3.74
CA LYS A 38 -26.23 27.68 -3.63
C LYS A 38 -26.86 28.71 -4.59
N SER A 39 -26.32 29.92 -4.62
CA SER A 39 -26.85 31.03 -5.42
C SER A 39 -26.54 30.94 -6.91
N LYS A 40 -25.40 30.34 -7.28
CA LYS A 40 -24.95 30.14 -8.66
C LYS A 40 -24.59 28.67 -8.85
N PRO A 41 -25.58 27.80 -9.09
CA PRO A 41 -25.32 26.38 -9.28
C PRO A 41 -24.34 26.18 -10.44
N ILE A 42 -23.29 25.41 -10.17
CA ILE A 42 -22.31 25.03 -11.17
C ILE A 42 -23.05 24.24 -12.25
N ARG A 43 -22.84 24.60 -13.52
CA ARG A 43 -23.53 23.99 -14.66
C ARG A 43 -23.45 22.46 -14.57
N ASN A 44 -24.61 21.81 -14.58
CA ASN A 44 -24.76 20.35 -14.51
C ASN A 44 -24.22 19.68 -13.24
N THR A 45 -23.99 20.41 -12.14
CA THR A 45 -23.56 19.83 -10.85
C THR A 45 -24.55 20.22 -9.75
N PRO A 46 -25.31 19.26 -9.18
CA PRO A 46 -26.15 19.52 -8.02
C PRO A 46 -25.35 20.07 -6.83
N TYR A 47 -25.96 20.92 -6.02
CA TYR A 47 -25.33 21.48 -4.82
C TYR A 47 -24.80 20.38 -3.87
N GLU A 48 -25.55 19.29 -3.71
CA GLU A 48 -25.13 18.13 -2.92
C GLU A 48 -23.80 17.52 -3.41
N LYS A 49 -23.58 17.44 -4.73
CA LYS A 49 -22.29 16.98 -5.28
C LYS A 49 -21.17 17.97 -5.03
N PHE A 50 -21.46 19.27 -5.04
CA PHE A 50 -20.49 20.29 -4.66
C PHE A 50 -20.12 20.16 -3.18
N LEU A 51 -21.11 19.96 -2.31
CA LEU A 51 -20.91 19.78 -0.88
C LEU A 51 -20.08 18.51 -0.57
N ALA A 52 -20.39 17.38 -1.22
CA ALA A 52 -19.58 16.14 -1.15
C ALA A 52 -18.14 16.37 -1.61
N SER A 53 -17.96 17.13 -2.71
CA SER A 53 -16.64 17.47 -3.25
C SER A 53 -15.87 18.40 -2.31
N ALA A 54 -16.54 19.34 -1.65
CA ALA A 54 -15.91 20.23 -0.68
C ALA A 54 -15.41 19.46 0.54
N LEU A 55 -16.25 18.57 1.10
CA LEU A 55 -15.85 17.67 2.18
C LEU A 55 -14.63 16.82 1.78
N SER A 56 -14.66 16.23 0.59
CA SER A 56 -13.54 15.44 0.06
C SER A 56 -12.23 16.24 0.00
N SER A 57 -12.27 17.48 -0.48
CA SER A 57 -11.07 18.33 -0.54
C SER A 57 -10.57 18.72 0.86
N CYS A 58 -11.48 19.05 1.79
CA CYS A 58 -11.10 19.38 3.17
C CYS A 58 -10.47 18.18 3.90
N VAL A 59 -11.00 16.97 3.69
CA VAL A 59 -10.42 15.71 4.23
C VAL A 59 -9.05 15.44 3.62
N GLN A 60 -8.91 15.57 2.30
CA GLN A 60 -7.65 15.34 1.60
C GLN A 60 -6.52 16.26 2.10
N ASP A 61 -6.86 17.49 2.48
CA ASP A 61 -5.90 18.48 3.01
C ASP A 61 -5.79 18.45 4.55
N GLY A 62 -6.52 17.56 5.23
CA GLY A 62 -6.45 17.35 6.68
C GLY A 62 -7.02 18.49 7.53
N LYS A 63 -7.95 19.29 7.00
CA LYS A 63 -8.51 20.48 7.67
C LYS A 63 -9.65 20.11 8.61
N ILE A 64 -9.32 19.60 9.79
CA ILE A 64 -10.29 19.07 10.77
C ILE A 64 -11.41 20.09 11.06
N ASP A 65 -11.11 21.35 11.34
CA ASP A 65 -12.12 22.37 11.66
C ASP A 65 -13.14 22.59 10.52
N LEU A 66 -12.67 22.56 9.26
CA LEU A 66 -13.54 22.69 8.08
C LEU A 66 -14.38 21.42 7.88
N VAL A 67 -13.78 20.24 8.11
CA VAL A 67 -14.49 18.95 8.05
C VAL A 67 -15.60 18.91 9.12
N THR A 68 -15.30 19.32 10.36
CA THR A 68 -16.28 19.41 11.45
C THR A 68 -17.44 20.32 11.06
N HIS A 69 -17.15 21.52 10.55
CA HIS A 69 -18.19 22.45 10.11
C HIS A 69 -19.08 21.85 9.01
N LEU A 70 -18.48 21.19 8.01
CA LEU A 70 -19.23 20.57 6.91
C LEU A 70 -20.11 19.39 7.36
N LEU A 71 -19.64 18.58 8.31
CA LEU A 71 -20.38 17.43 8.82
C LEU A 71 -21.49 17.83 9.80
N GLU A 72 -21.21 18.74 10.73
CA GLU A 72 -22.14 19.11 11.80
C GLU A 72 -23.17 20.17 11.37
N GLN A 73 -22.75 21.18 10.60
CA GLN A 73 -23.62 22.32 10.26
C GLN A 73 -24.29 22.15 8.90
N GLU A 74 -23.56 21.62 7.90
CA GLU A 74 -24.07 21.52 6.51
C GLU A 74 -24.55 20.10 6.16
N SER A 75 -24.40 19.12 7.05
CA SER A 75 -24.76 17.71 6.82
C SER A 75 -24.16 17.14 5.52
N ALA A 76 -22.89 17.45 5.25
CA ALA A 76 -22.22 17.09 4.01
C ALA A 76 -22.17 15.56 3.80
N PRO A 77 -22.59 15.05 2.62
CA PRO A 77 -22.56 13.63 2.36
C PRO A 77 -21.14 13.12 2.12
N MET A 78 -20.81 11.98 2.73
CA MET A 78 -19.50 11.32 2.62
C MET A 78 -19.38 10.41 1.38
N THR A 79 -20.16 10.67 0.34
CA THR A 79 -20.25 9.81 -0.86
C THR A 79 -18.91 9.69 -1.59
N PHE A 80 -18.12 10.77 -1.63
CA PHE A 80 -16.83 10.81 -2.32
C PHE A 80 -15.61 10.47 -1.43
N LEU A 81 -15.82 10.14 -0.15
CA LEU A 81 -14.74 9.75 0.74
C LEU A 81 -14.38 8.27 0.54
N SER A 82 -13.32 8.03 -0.23
CA SER A 82 -12.67 6.73 -0.36
C SER A 82 -11.47 6.59 0.59
N PRO A 83 -11.05 5.36 0.96
CA PRO A 83 -9.88 5.18 1.83
C PRO A 83 -8.60 5.90 1.36
N PRO A 84 -8.24 5.93 0.06
CA PRO A 84 -7.07 6.70 -0.41
C PRO A 84 -7.17 8.21 -0.14
N ILE A 85 -8.37 8.79 -0.21
CA ILE A 85 -8.59 10.21 0.10
C ILE A 85 -8.36 10.46 1.58
N VAL A 86 -8.97 9.64 2.45
CA VAL A 86 -8.78 9.70 3.91
C VAL A 86 -7.31 9.50 4.31
N TRP A 87 -6.58 8.68 3.55
CA TRP A 87 -5.16 8.38 3.82
C TRP A 87 -4.19 9.52 3.49
N THR A 88 -4.56 10.49 2.64
CA THR A 88 -3.62 11.49 2.10
C THR A 88 -2.99 12.37 3.18
N LYS A 89 -3.80 12.87 4.12
CA LYS A 89 -3.38 13.61 5.32
C LYS A 89 -3.94 12.93 6.56
N PHE A 90 -3.70 11.64 6.65
CA PHE A 90 -4.22 10.78 7.70
C PHE A 90 -3.87 11.31 9.10
N SER A 91 -4.84 11.29 9.99
CA SER A 91 -4.63 11.44 11.43
C SER A 91 -5.76 10.73 12.18
N ILE A 92 -5.46 10.22 13.38
CA ILE A 92 -6.45 9.55 14.22
C ILE A 92 -7.65 10.48 14.52
N PRO A 93 -7.46 11.76 14.91
CA PRO A 93 -8.60 12.65 15.19
C PRO A 93 -9.51 12.88 13.98
N LEU A 94 -8.94 12.97 12.77
CA LEU A 94 -9.73 13.10 11.54
C LEU A 94 -10.56 11.84 11.29
N LEU A 95 -9.97 10.65 11.47
CA LEU A 95 -10.69 9.40 11.29
C LEU A 95 -11.78 9.20 12.35
N GLU A 96 -11.50 9.51 13.63
CA GLU A 96 -12.48 9.47 14.71
C GLU A 96 -13.69 10.36 14.41
N LEU A 97 -13.46 11.58 13.91
CA LEU A 97 -14.51 12.48 13.47
C LEU A 97 -15.36 11.85 12.35
N LEU A 98 -14.72 11.30 11.32
CA LEU A 98 -15.43 10.65 10.21
C LEU A 98 -16.28 9.45 10.69
N ILE A 99 -15.71 8.59 11.54
CA ILE A 99 -16.41 7.44 12.12
C ILE A 99 -17.61 7.89 12.98
N ALA A 100 -17.44 8.93 13.80
CA ALA A 100 -18.51 9.49 14.63
C ALA A 100 -19.70 9.98 13.81
N HIS A 101 -19.46 10.44 12.58
CA HIS A 101 -20.49 10.84 11.63
C HIS A 101 -20.98 9.71 10.69
N GLY A 102 -20.53 8.47 10.91
CA GLY A 102 -21.03 7.29 10.20
C GLY A 102 -20.20 6.88 8.98
N TRP A 103 -18.95 7.34 8.86
CA TRP A 103 -18.03 6.80 7.85
C TRP A 103 -17.66 5.35 8.21
N ASP A 104 -17.89 4.44 7.27
CA ASP A 104 -17.58 3.03 7.44
C ASP A 104 -16.06 2.77 7.32
N ILE A 105 -15.44 2.36 8.42
CA ILE A 105 -14.02 1.99 8.50
C ILE A 105 -13.65 0.84 7.55
N ASN A 106 -14.62 0.00 7.18
CA ASN A 106 -14.46 -1.15 6.30
C ASN A 106 -14.76 -0.82 4.83
N ARG A 107 -15.07 0.44 4.52
CA ARG A 107 -15.31 0.88 3.15
C ARG A 107 -14.13 0.53 2.26
N SER A 108 -14.42 -0.05 1.09
CA SER A 108 -13.44 -0.30 0.04
C SER A 108 -13.48 0.76 -1.05
N ALA A 109 -12.33 1.05 -1.64
CA ALA A 109 -12.24 1.81 -2.88
C ALA A 109 -12.74 0.98 -4.08
N GLU A 110 -13.26 1.64 -5.12
CA GLU A 110 -13.68 0.94 -6.33
C GLU A 110 -12.51 0.15 -6.95
N PRO A 111 -12.76 -1.08 -7.46
CA PRO A 111 -11.73 -1.89 -8.11
C PRO A 111 -11.12 -1.14 -9.29
N GLY A 112 -9.85 -0.76 -9.14
CA GLY A 112 -9.02 -0.27 -10.24
C GLY A 112 -8.08 -1.37 -10.71
N ALA A 113 -7.74 -1.38 -12.01
CA ALA A 113 -6.90 -2.41 -12.62
C ALA A 113 -5.49 -2.58 -11.98
N ARG A 114 -5.09 -1.71 -11.04
CA ARG A 114 -3.80 -1.77 -10.32
C ARG A 114 -3.91 -1.47 -8.81
N THR A 115 -5.11 -1.42 -8.24
CA THR A 115 -5.31 -0.99 -6.85
C THR A 115 -5.10 -2.15 -5.90
N ARG A 116 -3.92 -2.20 -5.23
CA ARG A 116 -3.55 -3.27 -4.28
C ARG A 116 -4.05 -3.03 -2.84
N CYS A 117 -4.50 -1.83 -2.52
CA CYS A 117 -4.97 -1.46 -1.20
C CYS A 117 -6.34 -0.83 -1.37
N GLN A 118 -7.38 -1.57 -1.02
CA GLN A 118 -8.76 -1.12 -1.21
C GLN A 118 -9.36 -0.61 0.11
N ARG A 119 -8.87 -1.12 1.24
CA ARG A 119 -9.36 -0.80 2.58
C ARG A 119 -8.33 0.05 3.32
N LEU A 120 -8.78 0.78 4.33
CA LEU A 120 -7.90 1.62 5.14
C LEU A 120 -6.81 0.79 5.86
N ILE A 121 -7.17 -0.42 6.30
CA ILE A 121 -6.25 -1.36 6.95
C ILE A 121 -5.10 -1.83 6.02
N ASP A 122 -5.33 -1.94 4.71
CA ASP A 122 -4.29 -2.32 3.74
C ASP A 122 -3.22 -1.22 3.63
N LEU A 123 -3.64 0.04 3.72
CA LEU A 123 -2.76 1.21 3.63
C LEU A 123 -1.86 1.32 4.85
N ALA A 124 -2.39 0.92 6.02
CA ALA A 124 -1.74 0.97 7.33
C ALA A 124 -0.76 -0.18 7.62
N CYS A 125 -0.65 -1.21 6.76
CA CYS A 125 0.18 -2.41 7.05
C CYS A 125 1.65 -2.14 7.45
N GLY A 126 2.21 -0.97 7.13
CA GLY A 126 3.56 -0.58 7.55
C GLY A 126 3.66 0.07 8.92
N ASP A 127 2.55 0.26 9.62
CA ASP A 127 2.46 0.93 10.92
C ASP A 127 1.72 0.00 11.90
N GLU A 128 2.47 -0.58 12.84
CA GLU A 128 1.94 -1.56 13.78
C GLU A 128 0.89 -0.94 14.72
N ASP A 129 1.17 0.23 15.27
CA ASP A 129 0.29 0.90 16.23
C ASP A 129 -1.02 1.29 15.56
N LEU A 130 -0.95 1.79 14.32
CA LEU A 130 -2.15 2.12 13.56
C LEU A 130 -2.95 0.86 13.16
N ILE A 131 -2.30 -0.24 12.79
CA ILE A 131 -3.00 -1.51 12.53
C ILE A 131 -3.75 -1.97 13.78
N ARG A 132 -3.11 -1.94 14.95
CA ARG A 132 -3.75 -2.31 16.21
C ARG A 132 -4.95 -1.41 16.49
N TRP A 133 -4.77 -0.09 16.36
CA TRP A 133 -5.83 0.88 16.53
C TRP A 133 -7.01 0.61 15.59
N LEU A 134 -6.77 0.42 14.29
CA LEU A 134 -7.83 0.17 13.30
C LEU A 134 -8.62 -1.10 13.64
N VAL A 135 -7.94 -2.19 13.97
CA VAL A 135 -8.61 -3.46 14.31
C VAL A 135 -9.41 -3.32 15.60
N ASP A 136 -8.89 -2.62 16.61
CA ASP A 136 -9.62 -2.39 17.86
C ASP A 136 -10.83 -1.45 17.67
N HIS A 137 -10.86 -0.66 16.58
CA HIS A 137 -12.00 0.17 16.16
C HIS A 137 -12.90 -0.50 15.11
N GLY A 138 -12.79 -1.83 14.94
CA GLY A 138 -13.71 -2.61 14.11
C GLY A 138 -13.31 -2.74 12.64
N ALA A 139 -12.07 -2.43 12.28
CA ALA A 139 -11.54 -2.79 10.98
C ALA A 139 -11.48 -4.33 10.85
N ILE A 140 -12.15 -4.83 9.82
CA ILE A 140 -12.20 -6.24 9.47
C ILE A 140 -10.82 -6.65 8.95
N VAL A 141 -10.32 -7.76 9.45
CA VAL A 141 -9.00 -8.28 9.08
C VAL A 141 -9.07 -9.14 7.81
N ASP A 142 -10.11 -9.96 7.69
CA ASP A 142 -10.42 -10.81 6.52
C ASP A 142 -11.55 -10.16 5.73
N GLY A 143 -11.22 -9.44 4.65
CA GLY A 143 -12.15 -8.60 3.90
C GLY A 143 -13.01 -9.35 2.89
N GLY A 144 -12.98 -10.69 2.91
CA GLY A 144 -13.59 -11.52 1.87
C GLY A 144 -12.71 -11.64 0.62
N GLU A 145 -11.38 -11.46 0.76
CA GLU A 145 -10.45 -11.73 -0.32
C GLU A 145 -10.47 -13.23 -0.64
N ASP A 146 -11.01 -13.60 -1.80
CA ASP A 146 -10.95 -14.97 -2.29
C ASP A 146 -9.58 -15.27 -2.94
N GLU A 147 -9.15 -16.53 -2.90
CA GLU A 147 -8.04 -17.02 -3.72
C GLU A 147 -8.45 -17.09 -5.20
N TYR A 148 -8.99 -16.00 -5.74
CA TYR A 148 -9.49 -15.93 -7.10
C TYR A 148 -8.32 -15.73 -8.05
N GLU A 149 -8.16 -16.66 -9.00
CA GLU A 149 -6.97 -16.71 -9.82
C GLU A 149 -7.00 -15.72 -11.02
N ILE A 150 -8.09 -15.00 -11.27
CA ILE A 150 -8.25 -14.14 -12.47
C ILE A 150 -8.35 -12.66 -12.08
N TYR A 151 -7.30 -11.89 -12.37
CA TYR A 151 -7.27 -10.41 -12.30
C TYR A 151 -7.41 -9.79 -10.89
N PRO A 152 -7.00 -8.52 -10.69
CA PRO A 152 -6.50 -8.07 -9.40
C PRO A 152 -7.65 -7.65 -8.48
N GLU A 153 -8.09 -8.60 -7.66
CA GLU A 153 -8.74 -8.29 -6.40
C GLU A 153 -7.66 -8.14 -5.32
N PRO A 154 -7.93 -7.36 -4.26
CA PRO A 154 -6.87 -6.97 -3.35
C PRO A 154 -6.25 -8.22 -2.75
N PRO A 155 -4.92 -8.29 -2.64
CA PRO A 155 -4.27 -9.45 -2.05
C PRO A 155 -4.74 -9.58 -0.59
N PRO A 156 -4.89 -10.81 -0.07
CA PRO A 156 -5.21 -11.02 1.35
C PRO A 156 -4.29 -10.18 2.24
N LEU A 157 -4.81 -9.66 3.34
CA LEU A 157 -4.10 -8.68 4.17
C LEU A 157 -2.70 -9.14 4.60
N LEU A 158 -2.49 -10.44 4.83
CA LEU A 158 -1.17 -10.99 5.17
C LEU A 158 -0.16 -10.91 4.02
N GLU A 159 -0.59 -10.97 2.75
CA GLU A 159 0.31 -10.75 1.61
C GLU A 159 0.79 -9.29 1.59
N THR A 160 -0.11 -8.32 1.85
CA THR A 160 0.27 -6.90 1.99
C THR A 160 1.17 -6.68 3.20
N CYS A 161 0.87 -7.32 4.34
CA CYS A 161 1.69 -7.26 5.54
C CYS A 161 3.07 -7.89 5.33
N ALA A 162 3.20 -8.97 4.57
CA ALA A 162 4.48 -9.59 4.27
C ALA A 162 5.40 -8.65 3.46
N VAL A 163 4.81 -7.82 2.60
CA VAL A 163 5.54 -6.82 1.81
C VAL A 163 5.93 -5.61 2.68
N ARG A 164 5.01 -5.10 3.49
CA ARG A 164 5.14 -3.76 4.11
C ARG A 164 5.33 -3.75 5.63
N GLY A 165 4.82 -4.75 6.33
CA GLY A 165 4.71 -4.77 7.79
C GLY A 165 5.84 -5.54 8.47
N SER A 166 5.86 -5.45 9.80
CA SER A 166 6.76 -6.22 10.67
C SER A 166 6.24 -7.64 10.91
N VAL A 167 7.09 -8.52 11.43
CA VAL A 167 6.68 -9.86 11.89
C VAL A 167 5.66 -9.76 13.02
N SER A 168 5.77 -8.74 13.89
CA SER A 168 4.82 -8.50 14.98
C SER A 168 3.43 -8.17 14.43
N THR A 169 3.32 -7.23 13.49
CA THR A 169 2.06 -6.91 12.79
C THR A 169 1.49 -8.14 12.11
N PHE A 170 2.32 -8.95 11.44
CA PHE A 170 1.87 -10.16 10.76
C PHE A 170 1.26 -11.17 11.75
N ARG A 171 1.95 -11.45 12.87
CA ARG A 171 1.45 -12.36 13.91
C ARG A 171 0.15 -11.85 14.52
N PHE A 172 0.06 -10.55 14.77
CA PHE A 172 -1.15 -9.91 15.28
C PHE A 172 -2.34 -10.10 14.33
N LEU A 173 -2.17 -9.79 13.05
CA LEU A 173 -3.21 -9.94 12.03
C LEU A 173 -3.61 -11.41 11.86
N GLN A 174 -2.64 -12.33 11.81
CA GLN A 174 -2.90 -13.76 11.73
C GLN A 174 -3.71 -14.26 12.93
N ALA A 175 -3.38 -13.82 14.15
CA ALA A 175 -4.12 -14.16 15.36
C ALA A 175 -5.57 -13.62 15.36
N ARG A 176 -5.84 -12.56 14.59
CA ARG A 176 -7.18 -11.98 14.37
C ARG A 176 -7.89 -12.56 13.14
N GLY A 177 -7.38 -13.65 12.56
CA GLY A 177 -8.02 -14.39 11.48
C GLY A 177 -7.63 -13.98 10.06
N ALA A 178 -6.59 -13.17 9.88
CA ALA A 178 -6.08 -12.85 8.55
C ALA A 178 -5.61 -14.12 7.82
N ARG A 179 -6.03 -14.28 6.56
CA ARG A 179 -5.70 -15.45 5.75
C ARG A 179 -4.34 -15.30 5.09
N LEU A 180 -3.56 -16.39 5.05
CA LEU A 180 -2.37 -16.46 4.21
C LEU A 180 -2.77 -16.64 2.75
N SER A 181 -2.12 -15.90 1.85
CA SER A 181 -2.23 -16.14 0.41
C SER A 181 -1.16 -17.10 -0.09
N LYS A 182 -1.43 -17.77 -1.22
CA LYS A 182 -0.43 -18.60 -1.95
C LYS A 182 0.82 -17.83 -2.35
N ARG A 183 0.75 -16.50 -2.49
CA ARG A 183 1.87 -15.64 -2.90
C ARG A 183 2.54 -14.89 -1.75
N THR A 184 2.19 -15.20 -0.50
CA THR A 184 2.74 -14.49 0.68
C THR A 184 4.27 -14.49 0.66
N LEU A 185 4.89 -15.66 0.47
CA LEU A 185 6.36 -15.79 0.38
C LEU A 185 6.92 -15.17 -0.91
N HIS A 186 6.24 -15.32 -2.03
CA HIS A 186 6.64 -14.77 -3.33
C HIS A 186 6.77 -13.25 -3.30
N ARG A 187 5.73 -12.57 -2.79
CA ARG A 187 5.71 -11.11 -2.67
C ARG A 187 6.73 -10.62 -1.64
N ALA A 188 6.91 -11.34 -0.54
CA ALA A 188 7.95 -11.03 0.45
C ALA A 188 9.35 -11.12 -0.16
N ALA A 189 9.63 -12.17 -0.93
CA ALA A 189 10.92 -12.37 -1.61
C ALA A 189 11.18 -11.28 -2.66
N GLU A 190 10.17 -10.94 -3.46
CA GLU A 190 10.26 -9.84 -4.42
C GLU A 190 10.58 -8.50 -3.74
N GLU A 191 9.88 -8.19 -2.65
CA GLU A 191 10.06 -6.91 -1.94
C GLU A 191 11.40 -6.86 -1.20
N ALA A 192 11.81 -7.95 -0.55
CA ALA A 192 13.13 -8.04 0.08
C ALA A 192 14.26 -7.81 -0.95
N ALA A 193 14.13 -8.41 -2.13
CA ALA A 193 15.06 -8.21 -3.24
C ALA A 193 15.05 -6.76 -3.75
N ALA A 194 13.87 -6.12 -3.86
CA ALA A 194 13.75 -4.72 -4.23
C ALA A 194 14.36 -3.77 -3.18
N ALA A 195 14.16 -4.08 -1.90
CA ALA A 195 14.69 -3.32 -0.76
C ALA A 195 16.21 -3.51 -0.55
N ARG A 196 16.84 -4.46 -1.26
CA ARG A 196 18.24 -4.86 -1.06
C ARG A 196 18.48 -5.40 0.36
N ALA A 197 17.53 -6.15 0.86
CA ALA A 197 17.69 -6.91 2.09
C ALA A 197 18.68 -8.05 1.86
N ASP A 198 19.48 -8.34 2.88
CA ASP A 198 20.39 -9.49 2.90
C ASP A 198 20.04 -10.38 4.09
N PRO A 199 19.21 -11.41 3.88
CA PRO A 199 18.79 -12.29 4.98
C PRO A 199 19.94 -13.12 5.56
N SER A 200 21.09 -13.21 4.87
CA SER A 200 22.29 -13.90 5.38
C SER A 200 23.24 -12.95 6.11
N SER A 201 22.96 -11.64 6.16
CA SER A 201 23.82 -10.68 6.86
C SER A 201 23.78 -10.93 8.36
N LYS A 202 24.96 -11.17 8.95
CA LYS A 202 25.14 -11.27 10.41
C LYS A 202 25.34 -9.90 11.07
N ASP A 203 24.95 -8.83 10.37
CA ASP A 203 25.02 -7.50 10.97
C ASP A 203 23.92 -7.49 12.03
N ASP A 204 24.31 -7.75 13.28
CA ASP A 204 23.45 -7.83 14.47
C ASP A 204 22.87 -6.44 14.74
N GLY A 205 21.95 -6.02 13.87
CA GLY A 205 21.21 -4.76 13.89
C GLY A 205 21.95 -3.68 14.63
N ALA A 206 23.14 -3.26 14.14
CA ALA A 206 23.94 -2.21 14.76
C ALA A 206 22.98 -1.09 15.15
N ALA A 207 22.73 -1.00 16.45
CA ALA A 207 21.52 -0.40 16.99
C ALA A 207 21.31 0.94 16.31
N VAL A 208 20.32 0.99 15.41
CA VAL A 208 19.84 2.26 14.91
C VAL A 208 19.29 2.93 16.16
N GLN A 209 20.10 3.81 16.75
CA GLN A 209 19.69 4.50 17.96
C GLN A 209 18.34 5.18 17.65
N PRO A 210 17.34 5.06 18.54
CA PRO A 210 16.01 5.62 18.31
C PRO A 210 16.03 7.12 18.01
N ASP A 211 17.12 7.81 18.38
CA ASP A 211 17.24 9.25 18.40
C ASP A 211 17.23 9.92 17.00
N SER A 212 17.26 9.15 15.91
CA SER A 212 17.14 9.66 14.53
C SER A 212 16.08 8.96 13.69
N ILE A 213 14.85 8.85 14.20
CA ILE A 213 13.66 8.38 13.44
C ILE A 213 13.59 9.03 12.04
N ASP A 214 14.02 10.29 11.92
CA ASP A 214 14.02 11.09 10.69
C ASP A 214 15.24 10.90 9.77
N ASP A 215 16.24 10.10 10.13
CA ASP A 215 17.38 9.82 9.23
C ASP A 215 16.96 8.82 8.13
N PRO A 216 16.95 9.22 6.84
CA PRO A 216 16.57 8.32 5.74
C PRO A 216 17.43 7.06 5.66
N LYS A 217 18.70 7.13 6.10
CA LYS A 217 19.60 5.98 6.09
C LYS A 217 19.21 4.96 7.17
N ALA A 218 18.90 5.44 8.37
CA ALA A 218 18.37 4.64 9.46
C ALA A 218 17.04 3.96 9.07
N ALA A 219 16.11 4.71 8.47
CA ALA A 219 14.85 4.16 7.98
C ALA A 219 15.03 3.08 6.91
N LEU A 220 15.95 3.28 5.97
CA LEU A 220 16.28 2.28 4.96
C LEU A 220 16.90 1.02 5.57
N ALA A 221 17.78 1.17 6.56
CA ALA A 221 18.37 0.03 7.28
C ALA A 221 17.31 -0.78 8.02
N ARG A 222 16.41 -0.11 8.77
CA ARG A 222 15.26 -0.76 9.43
C ARG A 222 14.40 -1.53 8.42
N ARG A 223 14.04 -0.91 7.30
CA ARG A 223 13.25 -1.57 6.24
C ARG A 223 13.92 -2.84 5.72
N LYS A 224 15.22 -2.81 5.45
CA LYS A 224 15.97 -3.99 4.99
C LYS A 224 15.94 -5.11 6.02
N GLN A 225 16.16 -4.76 7.27
CA GLN A 225 16.15 -5.70 8.38
C GLN A 225 14.78 -6.36 8.53
N GLU A 226 13.71 -5.58 8.56
CA GLU A 226 12.34 -6.12 8.66
C GLU A 226 11.97 -7.03 7.46
N ARG A 227 12.44 -6.71 6.24
CA ARG A 227 12.21 -7.58 5.08
C ARG A 227 12.94 -8.92 5.23
N ALA A 228 14.19 -8.91 5.73
CA ALA A 228 14.94 -10.12 6.02
C ALA A 228 14.28 -10.97 7.12
N GLU A 229 13.87 -10.32 8.22
CA GLU A 229 13.15 -10.96 9.33
C GLU A 229 11.82 -11.58 8.87
N MET A 230 11.09 -10.90 7.99
CA MET A 230 9.87 -11.46 7.41
C MET A 230 10.16 -12.73 6.62
N LEU A 231 11.21 -12.77 5.79
CA LEU A 231 11.59 -13.98 5.07
C LEU A 231 11.92 -15.14 6.01
N HIS A 232 12.73 -14.88 7.04
CA HIS A 232 13.01 -15.86 8.08
C HIS A 232 11.74 -16.36 8.75
N PHE A 233 10.85 -15.47 9.16
CA PHE A 233 9.59 -15.86 9.79
C PHE A 233 8.72 -16.73 8.87
N LEU A 234 8.57 -16.37 7.59
CA LEU A 234 7.75 -17.13 6.64
C LEU A 234 8.33 -18.52 6.34
N VAL A 235 9.65 -18.67 6.22
CA VAL A 235 10.30 -19.95 5.86
C VAL A 235 10.64 -20.79 7.09
N ASP A 236 11.23 -20.18 8.12
CA ASP A 236 11.73 -20.90 9.29
C ASP A 236 10.65 -21.13 10.35
N ASP A 237 9.73 -20.20 10.57
CA ASP A 237 8.70 -20.37 11.61
C ASP A 237 7.40 -20.92 11.02
N LEU A 238 6.88 -20.31 9.95
CA LEU A 238 5.63 -20.74 9.32
C LEU A 238 5.81 -21.94 8.38
N LYS A 239 7.05 -22.32 8.05
CA LYS A 239 7.38 -23.46 7.18
C LYS A 239 6.63 -23.42 5.84
N LEU A 240 6.49 -22.23 5.26
CA LEU A 240 5.92 -22.11 3.93
C LEU A 240 6.81 -22.86 2.92
N ASP A 241 6.17 -23.53 1.98
CA ASP A 241 6.87 -24.27 0.92
C ASP A 241 7.68 -23.29 0.06
N ILE A 242 9.00 -23.40 0.17
CA ILE A 242 9.96 -22.54 -0.52
C ILE A 242 9.93 -22.72 -2.05
N ASN A 243 9.35 -23.83 -2.52
CA ASN A 243 9.23 -24.21 -3.93
C ASN A 243 7.80 -24.07 -4.45
N ALA A 244 6.88 -23.50 -3.67
CA ALA A 244 5.49 -23.35 -4.06
C ALA A 244 5.34 -22.52 -5.34
N MET A 245 4.50 -23.00 -6.25
CA MET A 245 4.10 -22.25 -7.43
C MET A 245 3.03 -21.21 -7.08
N ASP A 246 3.18 -19.99 -7.56
CA ASP A 246 2.24 -18.87 -7.37
C ASP A 246 0.88 -19.08 -8.06
N THR A 247 0.86 -19.77 -9.21
CA THR A 247 -0.33 -20.12 -9.99
C THR A 247 -0.15 -21.48 -10.65
N LYS A 248 -1.27 -22.14 -10.96
CA LYS A 248 -1.30 -23.40 -11.73
C LYS A 248 -1.62 -23.19 -13.21
N VAL A 249 -1.93 -21.96 -13.63
CA VAL A 249 -2.28 -21.66 -15.03
C VAL A 249 -1.57 -20.40 -15.53
N PRO A 250 -1.26 -20.28 -16.85
CA PRO A 250 -0.57 -19.15 -17.45
C PRO A 250 -1.23 -17.80 -17.18
N ARG A 251 -0.47 -16.85 -16.59
CA ARG A 251 -0.97 -15.53 -16.18
C ARG A 251 0.12 -14.47 -16.28
N ALA A 252 -0.25 -13.26 -16.69
CA ALA A 252 0.63 -12.10 -16.61
C ALA A 252 0.93 -11.73 -15.15
N PHE A 253 2.15 -11.25 -14.87
CA PHE A 253 2.61 -10.88 -13.51
C PHE A 253 2.71 -12.05 -12.51
N HIS A 254 2.81 -13.27 -13.03
CA HIS A 254 3.09 -14.49 -12.28
C HIS A 254 4.42 -15.06 -12.74
N TRP A 255 5.35 -15.25 -11.80
CA TRP A 255 6.73 -15.62 -12.12
C TRP A 255 7.08 -17.06 -11.75
N GLY A 256 6.22 -17.75 -11.00
CA GLY A 256 6.45 -19.13 -10.55
C GLY A 256 6.80 -19.20 -9.08
N THR A 257 8.00 -19.69 -8.74
CA THR A 257 8.43 -19.90 -7.35
C THR A 257 8.87 -18.59 -6.68
N PRO A 258 8.98 -18.54 -5.33
CA PRO A 258 9.56 -17.37 -4.64
C PRO A 258 10.95 -16.98 -5.16
N LEU A 259 11.75 -17.96 -5.59
CA LEU A 259 13.05 -17.73 -6.20
C LEU A 259 12.94 -17.00 -7.55
N CYS A 260 11.95 -17.32 -8.38
CA CYS A 260 11.66 -16.57 -9.62
C CYS A 260 11.26 -15.12 -9.32
N TYR A 261 10.48 -14.88 -8.25
CA TYR A 261 10.09 -13.52 -7.85
C TYR A 261 11.29 -12.67 -7.43
N ALA A 262 12.20 -13.22 -6.61
CA ALA A 262 13.46 -12.55 -6.24
C ALA A 262 14.33 -12.25 -7.48
N ALA A 263 14.34 -13.17 -8.45
CA ALA A 263 15.10 -13.04 -9.71
C ALA A 263 14.65 -11.87 -10.60
N THR A 264 13.41 -11.37 -10.44
CA THR A 264 12.93 -10.21 -11.22
C THR A 264 13.55 -8.88 -10.83
N LYS A 265 14.31 -8.82 -9.73
CA LYS A 265 14.85 -7.58 -9.18
C LYS A 265 16.37 -7.48 -9.35
N PRO A 266 16.89 -6.29 -9.71
CA PRO A 266 18.31 -6.10 -9.98
C PRO A 266 19.22 -6.33 -8.76
N ASN A 267 18.67 -6.29 -7.54
CA ASN A 267 19.42 -6.54 -6.30
C ASN A 267 18.98 -7.84 -5.61
N GLY A 268 18.38 -8.78 -6.35
CA GLY A 268 17.85 -10.02 -5.80
C GLY A 268 18.89 -11.07 -5.45
N GLU A 269 20.17 -10.86 -5.74
CA GLU A 269 21.26 -11.82 -5.53
C GLU A 269 21.32 -12.37 -4.10
N ALA A 270 21.29 -11.50 -3.08
CA ALA A 270 21.36 -11.92 -1.68
C ALA A 270 20.14 -12.76 -1.25
N VAL A 271 18.93 -12.32 -1.63
CA VAL A 271 17.69 -13.04 -1.34
C VAL A 271 17.64 -14.38 -2.09
N ALA A 272 18.05 -14.40 -3.37
CA ALA A 272 18.12 -15.62 -4.17
C ALA A 272 19.10 -16.62 -3.57
N LYS A 273 20.29 -16.16 -3.15
CA LYS A 273 21.28 -16.99 -2.47
C LYS A 273 20.72 -17.59 -1.18
N TRP A 274 20.08 -16.77 -0.34
CA TRP A 274 19.47 -17.25 0.90
C TRP A 274 18.35 -18.27 0.63
N LEU A 275 17.49 -18.04 -0.37
CA LEU A 275 16.45 -19.00 -0.76
C LEU A 275 17.05 -20.34 -1.20
N LEU A 276 18.14 -20.31 -1.97
CA LEU A 276 18.88 -21.51 -2.39
C LEU A 276 19.48 -22.26 -1.19
N GLU A 277 20.11 -21.54 -0.25
CA GLU A 277 20.63 -22.09 1.01
C GLU A 277 19.52 -22.73 1.86
N LYS A 278 18.28 -22.23 1.77
CA LYS A 278 17.09 -22.77 2.42
C LYS A 278 16.40 -23.92 1.64
N GLY A 279 16.94 -24.33 0.49
CA GLY A 279 16.46 -25.47 -0.28
C GLY A 279 15.52 -25.13 -1.44
N ALA A 280 15.50 -23.88 -1.91
CA ALA A 280 14.85 -23.55 -3.17
C ALA A 280 15.52 -24.30 -4.33
N ASP A 281 14.73 -24.95 -5.19
CA ASP A 281 15.23 -25.65 -6.38
C ASP A 281 15.26 -24.68 -7.57
N PRO A 282 16.45 -24.31 -8.09
CA PRO A 282 16.59 -23.39 -9.21
C PRO A 282 16.16 -23.99 -10.56
N ASN A 283 15.82 -25.29 -10.61
CA ASN A 283 15.40 -25.97 -11.84
C ASN A 283 13.88 -26.02 -12.01
N ILE A 284 13.11 -25.63 -10.99
CA ILE A 284 11.65 -25.55 -11.12
C ILE A 284 11.31 -24.49 -12.16
N LYS A 285 10.57 -24.93 -13.17
CA LYS A 285 10.07 -24.09 -14.25
C LYS A 285 8.68 -23.61 -13.91
N ASN A 286 8.43 -22.34 -14.20
CA ASN A 286 7.08 -21.79 -14.16
C ASN A 286 6.22 -22.36 -15.31
N ILE A 287 4.96 -21.97 -15.35
CA ILE A 287 3.97 -22.39 -16.36
C ILE A 287 4.36 -22.04 -17.81
N GLU A 288 5.26 -21.07 -18.01
CA GLU A 288 5.78 -20.66 -19.31
C GLU A 288 7.10 -21.38 -19.66
N GLY A 289 7.56 -22.30 -18.81
CA GLY A 289 8.81 -23.06 -18.98
C GLY A 289 10.06 -22.31 -18.51
N ALA A 290 9.91 -21.12 -17.94
CA ALA A 290 11.01 -20.31 -17.43
C ALA A 290 11.35 -20.68 -15.98
N ASP A 291 12.62 -20.99 -15.71
CA ASP A 291 13.14 -21.11 -14.35
C ASP A 291 13.72 -19.77 -13.86
N ALA A 292 14.19 -19.71 -12.61
CA ALA A 292 14.67 -18.47 -12.01
C ALA A 292 15.84 -17.82 -12.78
N GLU A 293 16.72 -18.61 -13.41
CA GLU A 293 17.85 -18.05 -14.18
C GLU A 293 17.35 -17.36 -15.44
N TYR A 294 16.41 -18.01 -16.15
CA TYR A 294 15.76 -17.39 -17.31
C TYR A 294 15.08 -16.08 -16.92
N VAL A 295 14.29 -16.10 -15.83
CA VAL A 295 13.58 -14.90 -15.34
C VAL A 295 14.56 -13.78 -15.02
N ALA A 296 15.69 -14.08 -14.36
CA ALA A 296 16.73 -13.09 -14.06
C ALA A 296 17.29 -12.46 -15.34
N ARG A 297 17.57 -13.27 -16.37
CA ARG A 297 18.09 -12.77 -17.65
C ARG A 297 17.09 -11.89 -18.39
N ASP A 298 15.83 -12.31 -18.44
CA ASP A 298 14.73 -11.55 -19.08
C ASP A 298 14.55 -10.17 -18.42
N HIS A 299 14.80 -10.09 -17.11
CA HIS A 299 14.75 -8.84 -16.33
C HIS A 299 16.09 -8.10 -16.25
N ASN A 300 17.12 -8.51 -17.00
CA ASN A 300 18.47 -7.92 -16.99
C ASN A 300 19.13 -7.90 -15.58
N CYS A 301 18.88 -8.93 -14.78
CA CYS A 301 19.43 -9.12 -13.44
C CYS A 301 20.67 -10.02 -13.48
N ASP A 302 21.73 -9.54 -14.16
CA ASP A 302 22.90 -10.34 -14.54
C ASP A 302 23.60 -11.04 -13.36
N LYS A 303 23.75 -10.36 -12.22
CA LYS A 303 24.37 -10.94 -11.03
C LYS A 303 23.58 -12.13 -10.49
N THR A 304 22.26 -11.97 -10.39
CA THR A 304 21.36 -13.04 -9.94
C THR A 304 21.34 -14.19 -10.95
N ALA A 305 21.34 -13.89 -12.25
CA ALA A 305 21.43 -14.92 -13.29
C ALA A 305 22.73 -15.72 -13.21
N GLN A 306 23.86 -15.04 -12.99
CA GLN A 306 25.17 -15.68 -12.86
C GLN A 306 25.24 -16.55 -11.59
N LEU A 307 24.75 -16.04 -10.44
CA LEU A 307 24.62 -16.82 -9.21
C LEU A 307 23.81 -18.11 -9.43
N LEU A 308 22.65 -18.01 -10.08
CA LEU A 308 21.77 -19.16 -10.33
C LEU A 308 22.41 -20.19 -11.25
N LYS A 309 23.11 -19.73 -12.30
CA LYS A 309 23.87 -20.59 -13.21
C LYS A 309 24.98 -21.34 -12.45
N ASP A 310 25.74 -20.63 -11.62
CA ASP A 310 26.84 -21.22 -10.85
C ASP A 310 26.32 -22.18 -9.78
N TRP A 311 25.17 -21.90 -9.17
CA TRP A 311 24.52 -22.82 -8.24
C TRP A 311 24.12 -24.14 -8.93
N LYS A 312 23.49 -24.05 -10.11
CA LYS A 312 23.10 -25.24 -10.91
C LYS A 312 24.31 -26.10 -11.31
N THR A 313 25.44 -25.49 -11.66
CA THR A 313 26.64 -26.27 -12.04
C THR A 313 27.32 -26.93 -10.85
N THR A 314 27.34 -26.26 -9.70
CA THR A 314 28.01 -26.76 -8.48
C THR A 314 27.19 -27.78 -7.71
N HIS A 315 25.86 -27.70 -7.76
CA HIS A 315 24.95 -28.55 -6.97
C HIS A 315 24.02 -29.44 -7.83
N GLY A 316 24.04 -29.29 -9.16
CA GLY A 316 23.17 -30.02 -10.10
C GLY A 316 23.81 -31.22 -10.81
N GLN A 317 25.03 -31.64 -10.45
CA GLN A 317 25.60 -32.91 -10.91
C GLN A 317 25.28 -34.00 -9.88
N PRO A 318 24.34 -34.93 -10.15
CA PRO A 318 24.32 -36.18 -9.43
C PRO A 318 25.60 -36.97 -9.77
N SER A 319 26.22 -37.56 -8.76
CA SER A 319 27.23 -38.62 -8.95
C SER A 319 26.63 -39.83 -9.65
#